data_AF-A0AA51DUZ3-F1
#
_entry.id   AF-A0AA51DUZ3-F1
#
_cell.length_a   1.000
_cell.length_b   1.000
_cell.length_c   1.000
_cell.angle_alpha   90.00
_cell.angle_beta   90.00
_cell.angle_gamma   90.00
#
_symmetry.space_group_name_H-M   'P 1'
#
loop_
_entity.id
_entity.type
_entity.pdbx_description
1 polymer ?
#
loop_
_entity_poly.entity_id
_entity_poly.type
_entity_poly.pdbx_seq_one_letter_code
_entity_poly.pdbx_strand_id
1 'polypeptide(L)'
;MWFNYRKPRPLKRGAYYYAAANQVPIISCFVEIHDIRQKDNEQFYKTEYIMHVLKPIYPDNSKDIRENSLRMMETDYRQKREAYESAYGKKLYYEFGKDDIAGWISKDI
;
A
#
# COMPACT_ATOMS: atom_id res chain seq x y z
N MET A 1 0.63 6.97 12.60
CA MET A 1 0.99 6.63 11.20
C MET A 1 2.51 6.48 11.15
N TRP A 2 3.07 5.55 10.37
CA TRP A 2 4.55 5.47 10.26
C TRP A 2 4.99 6.36 9.13
N PHE A 3 5.78 7.38 9.49
CA PHE A 3 6.33 8.34 8.56
C PHE A 3 7.18 7.62 7.51
N ASN A 4 6.94 7.92 6.23
CA ASN A 4 7.70 7.39 5.09
C ASN A 4 7.80 5.86 4.97
N TYR A 5 6.86 5.11 5.54
CA TYR A 5 6.88 3.65 5.45
C TYR A 5 6.44 3.15 4.07
N ARG A 6 7.32 2.42 3.37
CA ARG A 6 7.15 2.00 1.97
C ARG A 6 6.22 0.80 1.75
N LYS A 7 6.12 -0.10 2.74
CA LYS A 7 5.39 -1.37 2.56
C LYS A 7 3.88 -1.16 2.68
N PRO A 8 3.07 -1.74 1.79
CA PRO A 8 1.62 -1.75 1.97
C PRO A 8 1.28 -2.47 3.27
N ARG A 9 0.36 -1.91 4.06
CA ARG A 9 -0.03 -2.51 5.35
C ARG A 9 -1.05 -3.63 5.13
N PRO A 10 -1.09 -4.65 6.01
CA PRO A 10 -2.20 -5.59 6.05
C PRO A 10 -3.53 -4.86 6.17
N LEU A 11 -4.46 -5.18 5.27
CA LEU A 11 -5.74 -4.48 5.15
C LEU A 11 -6.75 -4.97 6.18
N LYS A 12 -7.77 -4.15 6.44
CA LYS A 12 -8.87 -4.46 7.37
C LYS A 12 -10.20 -4.37 6.64
N ARG A 13 -11.13 -5.25 7.01
CA ARG A 13 -12.39 -5.51 6.28
C ARG A 13 -13.35 -4.31 6.18
N GLY A 14 -13.27 -3.33 7.08
CA GLY A 14 -14.31 -2.29 7.24
C GLY A 14 -14.70 -1.54 5.96
N ALA A 15 -13.74 -0.99 5.22
CA ALA A 15 -14.04 -0.26 3.97
C ALA A 15 -14.70 -1.15 2.92
N TYR A 16 -14.23 -2.39 2.78
CA TYR A 16 -14.77 -3.38 1.83
C TYR A 16 -16.17 -3.84 2.21
N TYR A 17 -16.50 -3.88 3.51
CA TYR A 17 -17.86 -4.15 3.98
C TYR A 17 -18.83 -3.09 3.46
N TYR A 18 -18.51 -1.80 3.61
CA TYR A 18 -19.38 -0.73 3.12
C TYR A 18 -19.46 -0.70 1.60
N ALA A 19 -18.36 -0.96 0.90
CA ALA A 19 -18.39 -1.05 -0.56
C ALA A 19 -19.30 -2.19 -1.05
N ALA A 20 -19.20 -3.37 -0.44
CA ALA A 20 -20.07 -4.50 -0.74
C ALA A 20 -21.53 -4.24 -0.37
N ALA A 21 -21.80 -3.64 0.80
CA ALA A 21 -23.16 -3.32 1.26
C ALA A 21 -23.86 -2.30 0.35
N ASN A 22 -23.11 -1.36 -0.24
CA ASN A 22 -23.65 -0.31 -1.11
C ASN A 22 -23.49 -0.62 -2.61
N GLN A 23 -22.98 -1.80 -2.97
CA GLN A 23 -22.76 -2.21 -4.36
C GLN A 23 -21.88 -1.23 -5.17
N VAL A 24 -20.85 -0.67 -4.54
CA VAL A 24 -19.90 0.27 -5.17
C VAL A 24 -18.49 -0.32 -5.25
N PRO A 25 -17.66 0.07 -6.23
CA PRO A 25 -16.31 -0.44 -6.35
C PRO A 25 -15.37 0.12 -5.28
N ILE A 26 -14.28 -0.63 -5.02
CA ILE A 26 -13.09 -0.11 -4.36
C ILE A 26 -12.12 0.39 -5.42
N ILE A 27 -11.66 1.63 -5.27
CA ILE A 27 -10.51 2.16 -6.02
C ILE A 27 -9.25 1.80 -5.23
N SER A 28 -8.52 0.81 -5.73
CA SER A 28 -7.25 0.41 -5.12
C SER A 28 -6.16 1.41 -5.50
N CYS A 29 -5.41 1.86 -4.50
CA CYS A 29 -4.29 2.78 -4.68
C CYS A 29 -3.04 2.27 -3.95
N PHE A 30 -1.88 2.48 -4.54
CA PHE A 30 -0.59 2.25 -3.92
C PHE A 30 0.27 3.52 -4.05
N VAL A 31 0.93 3.93 -2.96
CA VAL A 31 1.82 5.08 -2.96
C VAL A 31 3.25 4.58 -2.88
N GLU A 32 4.01 4.81 -3.94
CA GLU A 32 5.44 4.59 -4.00
C GLU A 32 6.18 5.83 -3.49
N ILE A 33 7.28 5.62 -2.76
CA ILE A 33 8.05 6.69 -2.13
C ILE A 33 9.54 6.52 -2.52
N HIS A 34 10.05 7.48 -3.28
CA HIS A 34 11.46 7.53 -3.70
C HIS A 34 12.26 8.52 -2.86
N ASP A 35 13.52 8.17 -2.63
CA ASP A 35 14.47 9.09 -1.99
C ASP A 35 15.05 10.03 -3.05
N ILE A 36 15.01 11.31 -2.77
CA ILE A 36 15.73 12.33 -3.53
C ILE A 36 17.10 12.47 -2.88
N ARG A 37 18.17 12.56 -3.68
CA ARG A 37 19.54 12.81 -3.17
C ARG A 37 19.76 14.24 -2.65
N GLN A 38 18.76 14.83 -2.01
CA GLN A 38 18.80 16.12 -1.34
C GLN A 38 18.40 15.91 0.11
N LYS A 39 19.21 16.41 1.06
CA LYS A 39 18.85 16.37 2.49
C LYS A 39 17.61 17.22 2.75
N ASP A 40 16.70 16.68 3.57
CA ASP A 40 15.60 17.44 4.15
C ASP A 40 16.01 17.97 5.53
N ASN A 41 16.59 17.10 6.35
CA ASN A 41 17.14 17.41 7.67
C ASN A 41 18.29 16.45 8.03
N GLU A 42 18.75 16.46 9.28
CA GLU A 42 19.87 15.60 9.73
C GLU A 42 19.56 14.09 9.71
N GLN A 43 18.29 13.72 9.74
CA GLN A 43 17.80 12.35 9.84
C GLN A 43 17.23 11.84 8.51
N PHE A 44 16.82 12.73 7.60
CA PHE A 44 16.11 12.37 6.37
C PHE A 44 16.62 13.09 5.11
N TYR A 45 16.66 12.35 4.02
CA TYR A 45 16.58 12.87 2.66
C TYR A 45 15.13 13.23 2.31
N LYS A 46 14.97 14.18 1.38
CA LYS A 46 13.66 14.49 0.79
C LYS A 46 13.13 13.29 0.01
N THR A 47 11.81 13.24 -0.16
CA THR A 47 11.14 12.14 -0.87
C THR A 47 10.15 12.64 -1.91
N GLU A 48 10.00 11.89 -3.00
CA GLU A 48 8.90 12.06 -3.97
C GLU A 48 7.88 10.94 -3.83
N TYR A 49 6.63 11.23 -4.15
CA TYR A 49 5.51 10.30 -4.05
C TYR A 49 4.91 10.06 -5.43
N ILE A 50 4.75 8.79 -5.80
CA ILE A 50 4.06 8.37 -7.01
C ILE A 50 2.78 7.64 -6.60
N MET A 51 1.63 8.16 -7.04
CA MET A 51 0.32 7.54 -6.79
C MET A 51 -0.03 6.58 -7.94
N HIS A 52 -0.06 5.30 -7.63
CA HIS A 52 -0.52 4.25 -8.53
C HIS A 52 -2.01 4.01 -8.30
N VAL A 53 -2.84 4.36 -9.29
CA VAL A 53 -4.26 3.99 -9.31
C VAL A 53 -4.39 2.63 -9.99
N LEU A 54 -4.77 1.61 -9.22
CA LEU A 54 -4.80 0.22 -9.66
C LEU A 54 -6.20 -0.17 -10.19
N LYS A 55 -6.32 -1.38 -10.71
CA LYS A 55 -7.57 -1.85 -11.33
C LYS A 55 -8.73 -1.82 -10.31
N PRO A 56 -9.84 -1.09 -10.58
CA PRO A 56 -10.99 -1.05 -9.68
C PRO A 56 -11.56 -2.44 -9.38
N ILE A 57 -12.06 -2.61 -8.16
CA ILE A 57 -12.57 -3.89 -7.67
C ILE A 57 -14.06 -3.75 -7.41
N TYR A 58 -14.87 -4.36 -8.26
CA TYR A 58 -16.33 -4.33 -8.16
C TYR A 58 -16.85 -5.48 -7.30
N PRO A 59 -17.95 -5.29 -6.55
CA PRO A 59 -18.67 -6.39 -5.91
C PRO A 59 -19.20 -7.39 -6.95
N ASP A 60 -19.34 -8.63 -6.53
CA ASP A 60 -19.91 -9.72 -7.32
C ASP A 60 -21.34 -9.98 -6.86
N ASN A 61 -22.30 -9.78 -7.76
CA ASN A 61 -23.73 -9.88 -7.47
C ASN A 61 -24.16 -11.31 -7.09
N SER A 62 -23.33 -12.32 -7.33
CA SER A 62 -23.58 -13.71 -6.92
C SER A 62 -23.17 -14.02 -5.48
N LYS A 63 -22.52 -13.07 -4.78
CA LYS A 63 -21.93 -13.26 -3.45
C LYS A 63 -22.61 -12.41 -2.40
N ASP A 64 -22.63 -12.91 -1.17
CA ASP A 64 -23.13 -12.13 -0.04
C ASP A 64 -22.15 -10.99 0.33
N ILE A 65 -22.60 -10.09 1.23
CA ILE A 65 -21.81 -8.93 1.66
C ILE A 65 -20.49 -9.38 2.33
N ARG A 66 -20.50 -10.49 3.06
CA ARG A 66 -19.32 -11.00 3.77
C ARG A 66 -18.29 -11.51 2.79
N GLU A 67 -18.70 -12.39 1.89
CA GLU A 67 -17.86 -12.94 0.83
C GLU A 67 -17.28 -11.84 -0.05
N ASN A 68 -18.12 -10.89 -0.49
CA ASN A 68 -17.66 -9.76 -1.29
C ASN A 68 -16.62 -8.94 -0.55
N SER A 69 -16.88 -8.55 0.70
CA SER A 69 -15.96 -7.73 1.48
C SER A 69 -14.59 -8.41 1.70
N LEU A 70 -14.56 -9.72 1.91
CA LEU A 70 -13.31 -10.48 2.07
C LEU A 70 -12.55 -10.59 0.73
N ARG A 71 -13.26 -10.96 -0.35
CA ARG A 71 -12.67 -11.09 -1.69
C ARG A 71 -12.10 -9.76 -2.18
N MET A 72 -12.84 -8.66 -1.99
CA MET A 72 -12.39 -7.33 -2.40
C MET A 72 -11.15 -6.89 -1.61
N MET A 73 -11.12 -7.16 -0.31
CA MET A 73 -9.94 -6.89 0.55
C MET A 73 -8.72 -7.68 0.10
N GLU A 74 -8.88 -8.97 -0.16
CA GLU A 74 -7.79 -9.84 -0.62
C GLU A 74 -7.28 -9.42 -2.00
N THR A 75 -8.19 -9.05 -2.90
CA THR A 75 -7.84 -8.55 -4.24
C THR A 75 -7.07 -7.25 -4.16
N ASP A 76 -7.51 -6.29 -3.32
CA ASP A 76 -6.81 -5.02 -3.11
C ASP A 76 -5.42 -5.25 -2.52
N TYR A 77 -5.30 -6.15 -1.54
CA TYR A 77 -4.03 -6.52 -0.96
C TYR A 77 -3.06 -7.13 -1.99
N ARG A 78 -3.56 -8.03 -2.83
CA ARG A 78 -2.76 -8.63 -3.90
C ARG A 78 -2.28 -7.57 -4.90
N GLN A 79 -3.16 -6.68 -5.36
CA GLN A 79 -2.80 -5.59 -6.27
C GLN A 79 -1.73 -4.67 -5.67
N LYS A 80 -1.89 -4.27 -4.40
CA LYS A 80 -0.91 -3.44 -3.69
C LYS A 80 0.44 -4.13 -3.50
N ARG A 81 0.43 -5.44 -3.23
CA ARG A 81 1.66 -6.23 -3.14
C ARG A 81 2.37 -6.26 -4.50
N GLU A 82 1.65 -6.57 -5.57
CA GLU A 82 2.21 -6.60 -6.93
C GLU A 82 2.77 -5.23 -7.34
N ALA A 83 2.05 -4.14 -7.05
CA ALA A 83 2.52 -2.78 -7.29
C ALA A 83 3.79 -2.46 -6.49
N TYR A 84 3.84 -2.82 -5.20
CA TYR A 84 5.05 -2.68 -4.38
C TYR A 84 6.24 -3.47 -4.94
N GLU A 85 6.03 -4.73 -5.31
CA GLU A 85 7.10 -5.59 -5.85
C GLU A 85 7.62 -5.07 -7.20
N SER A 86 6.73 -4.52 -8.02
CA SER A 86 7.08 -3.86 -9.29
C SER A 86 7.84 -2.55 -9.07
N ALA A 87 7.40 -1.71 -8.13
CA ALA A 87 8.00 -0.41 -7.80
C ALA A 87 9.43 -0.56 -7.27
N TYR A 88 9.63 -1.47 -6.31
CA TYR A 88 10.91 -1.60 -5.61
C TYR A 88 11.79 -2.76 -6.08
N GLY A 89 11.34 -3.55 -7.06
CA GLY A 89 12.10 -4.68 -7.60
C GLY A 89 12.42 -5.78 -6.58
N LYS A 90 11.66 -5.88 -5.48
CA LYS A 90 11.88 -6.85 -4.39
C LYS A 90 10.59 -7.43 -3.85
N LYS A 91 10.64 -8.67 -3.36
CA LYS A 91 9.50 -9.34 -2.72
C LYS A 91 9.05 -8.62 -1.45
N LEU A 92 7.75 -8.64 -1.19
CA LEU A 92 7.19 -8.09 0.04
C LEU A 92 7.34 -9.08 1.20
N TYR A 93 8.15 -8.70 2.18
CA TYR A 93 8.30 -9.35 3.48
C TYR A 93 8.03 -8.31 4.57
N TYR A 94 7.51 -8.72 5.74
CA TYR A 94 7.10 -7.78 6.79
C TYR A 94 8.13 -7.59 7.89
N GLU A 95 9.21 -8.35 7.86
CA GLU A 95 10.42 -8.13 8.65
C GLU A 95 10.90 -6.70 8.39
N PHE A 96 11.02 -5.92 9.46
CA PHE A 96 11.36 -4.51 9.35
C PHE A 96 12.84 -4.34 9.02
N GLY A 97 13.14 -3.47 8.07
CA GLY A 97 14.48 -3.02 7.72
C GLY A 97 14.58 -1.50 7.64
N LYS A 98 15.80 -0.97 7.75
CA LYS A 98 16.06 0.49 7.64
C LYS A 98 15.52 1.07 6.33
N ASP A 99 15.66 0.32 5.23
CA ASP A 99 15.18 0.70 3.90
C ASP A 99 13.64 0.71 3.77
N ASP A 100 12.89 0.32 4.81
CA ASP A 100 11.44 0.44 4.77
C ASP A 100 10.96 1.87 5.04
N ILE A 101 11.83 2.72 5.60
CA ILE A 101 11.57 4.13 5.86
C ILE A 101 12.26 4.94 4.76
N ALA A 102 11.46 5.51 3.87
CA ALA A 102 11.98 6.40 2.84
C ALA A 102 12.63 7.65 3.43
N GLY A 103 13.75 8.02 2.84
CA GLY A 103 14.59 9.14 3.20
C GLY A 103 15.49 8.87 4.40
N TRP A 104 15.34 7.77 5.14
CA TRP A 104 16.08 7.57 6.37
C TRP A 104 17.60 7.54 6.13
N ILE A 105 18.31 8.46 6.79
CA ILE A 105 19.77 8.50 6.80
C ILE A 105 20.21 7.54 7.90
N SER A 106 20.62 6.32 7.52
CA SER A 106 21.23 5.39 8.48
C SER A 106 22.57 5.97 8.94
N LYS A 107 22.59 6.59 10.12
CA LYS A 107 23.85 6.73 10.86
C LYS A 107 24.22 5.34 11.33
N ASP A 108 25.42 4.87 11.00
CA ASP A 108 25.99 3.70 11.65
C ASP A 108 26.07 4.05 13.15
N ILE A 109 25.29 3.33 13.96
CA ILE A 109 25.35 3.35 15.43
C ILE A 109 26.03 2.04 15.82
#